data_AF-A0A2K2DN19-F1
#
_entry.id   AF-A0A2K2DN19-F1
#
_cell.length_a   1.000
_cell.length_b   1.000
_cell.length_c   1.000
_cell.angle_alpha   90.00
_cell.angle_beta   90.00
_cell.angle_gamma   90.00
#
_symmetry.space_group_name_H-M   'P 1'
#
loop_
_entity.id
_entity.type
_entity.pdbx_description
1 polymer ?
#
loop_
_entity_poly.entity_id
_entity_poly.type
_entity_poly.pdbx_seq_one_letter_code
_entity_poly.pdbx_strand_id
1 'polypeptide(L)'
;MGDFNDMMYTCDKSNINDVNRSRMRSFCNYVKNCGLIDLGYSGPAYTWSNRRYSSTPLYERLDRFFANPKWSDMFPNANVYNLPIMLSDHAPVLAMLHSKYK
;
A
#
# COMPACT_ATOMS: atom_id res chain seq x y z
N MET A 1 5.05 1.38 -7.91
CA MET A 1 3.65 1.11 -7.55
C MET A 1 3.37 -0.35 -7.83
N GLY A 2 2.59 -1.01 -6.98
CA GLY A 2 2.14 -2.37 -7.22
C GLY A 2 2.04 -3.18 -5.94
N ASP A 3 1.83 -4.49 -6.11
CA ASP A 3 1.83 -5.49 -5.06
C ASP A 3 3.26 -5.82 -4.61
N PHE A 4 3.56 -5.55 -3.33
CA PHE A 4 4.85 -5.88 -2.72
C PHE A 4 4.80 -7.17 -1.91
N ASN A 5 3.61 -7.75 -1.68
CA ASN A 5 3.40 -8.91 -0.82
C ASN A 5 3.99 -8.77 0.59
N ASP A 6 4.12 -7.53 1.08
CA ASP A 6 4.75 -7.20 2.35
C ASP A 6 4.06 -6.03 3.05
N MET A 7 4.07 -6.09 4.38
CA MET A 7 3.45 -5.08 5.26
C MET A 7 4.50 -4.16 5.85
N MET A 8 4.16 -2.88 6.07
CA MET A 8 5.04 -1.90 6.73
C MET A 8 4.64 -1.66 8.18
N TYR A 9 3.36 -1.84 8.50
CA TYR A 9 2.75 -1.55 9.79
C TYR A 9 1.84 -2.70 10.23
N THR A 10 1.67 -2.88 11.53
CA THR A 10 0.74 -3.90 12.07
C THR A 10 -0.71 -3.62 11.69
N CYS A 11 -1.08 -2.35 11.48
CA CYS A 11 -2.41 -1.95 11.02
C CYS A 11 -2.67 -2.28 9.54
N ASP A 12 -1.64 -2.69 8.79
CA ASP A 12 -1.82 -3.18 7.41
C ASP A 12 -2.49 -4.55 7.36
N LYS A 13 -2.78 -5.19 8.50
CA LYS A 13 -3.50 -6.47 8.59
C LYS A 13 -4.72 -6.31 9.51
N SER A 14 -5.86 -6.87 9.09
CA SER A 14 -7.08 -6.83 9.92
C SER A 14 -6.99 -7.67 11.19
N ASN A 15 -6.11 -8.67 11.23
CA ASN A 15 -5.85 -9.52 12.39
C ASN A 15 -4.36 -9.51 12.74
N ILE A 16 -4.03 -9.05 13.95
CA ILE A 16 -2.64 -8.84 14.40
C ILE A 16 -1.97 -10.14 14.88
N ASN A 17 -2.73 -11.22 15.09
CA ASN A 17 -2.26 -12.41 15.80
C ASN A 17 -1.09 -13.17 15.13
N ASP A 18 -0.74 -12.86 13.87
CA ASP A 18 0.34 -13.53 13.12
C ASP A 18 1.26 -12.57 12.34
N VAL A 19 1.49 -11.34 12.85
CA VAL A 19 2.37 -10.38 12.16
C VAL A 19 3.86 -10.73 12.39
N ASN A 20 4.57 -11.09 11.31
CA ASN A 20 6.02 -11.25 11.34
C ASN A 20 6.74 -9.89 11.37
N ARG A 21 7.05 -9.41 12.58
CA ARG A 21 7.70 -8.11 12.80
C ARG A 21 9.11 -8.01 12.22
N SER A 22 9.83 -9.13 12.12
CA SER A 22 11.17 -9.15 11.52
C SER A 22 11.09 -8.86 10.02
N ARG A 23 10.18 -9.55 9.33
CA ARG A 23 9.89 -9.33 7.91
C ARG A 23 9.45 -7.89 7.63
N MET A 24 8.52 -7.38 8.43
CA MET A 24 8.04 -5.99 8.36
C MET A 24 9.20 -4.98 8.52
N ARG A 25 10.08 -5.19 9.49
CA ARG A 25 11.26 -4.33 9.69
C ARG A 25 12.21 -4.38 8.49
N SER A 26 12.47 -5.57 7.96
CA SER A 26 13.31 -5.74 6.77
C SER A 26 12.71 -4.99 5.57
N PHE A 27 11.40 -5.11 5.34
CA PHE A 27 10.72 -4.39 4.26
C PHE A 27 10.83 -2.87 4.43
N CYS A 28 10.56 -2.33 5.61
CA CYS A 28 10.74 -0.91 5.90
C CYS A 28 12.19 -0.44 5.68
N ASN A 29 13.18 -1.26 6.03
CA ASN A 29 14.58 -0.97 5.77
C ASN A 29 14.89 -0.97 4.26
N TYR A 30 14.36 -1.91 3.48
CA TYR A 30 14.52 -1.92 2.02
C TYR A 30 13.96 -0.66 1.37
N VAL A 31 12.73 -0.27 1.74
CA VAL A 31 12.09 0.96 1.25
C VAL A 31 12.96 2.18 1.57
N LYS A 32 13.42 2.28 2.83
CA LYS A 32 14.30 3.37 3.28
C LYS A 32 15.64 3.39 2.54
N ASN A 33 16.29 2.24 2.36
CA ASN A 33 17.58 2.13 1.69
C ASN A 33 17.50 2.51 0.20
N CYS A 34 16.32 2.34 -0.42
CA CYS A 34 16.06 2.80 -1.78
C CYS A 34 15.74 4.30 -1.86
N GLY A 35 15.70 5.03 -0.73
CA GLY A 35 15.31 6.44 -0.69
C GLY A 35 13.84 6.66 -1.06
N LEU A 36 12.99 5.66 -0.81
CA LEU A 36 11.57 5.68 -1.11
C LEU A 36 10.74 6.09 0.11
N ILE A 37 9.62 6.74 -0.15
CA ILE A 37 8.60 7.14 0.81
C ILE A 37 7.24 6.62 0.39
N ASP A 38 6.46 6.07 1.33
CA ASP A 38 5.05 5.74 1.13
C ASP A 38 4.28 7.05 1.02
N LEU A 39 3.63 7.29 -0.11
CA LEU A 39 2.79 8.48 -0.29
C LEU A 39 1.47 8.39 0.50
N GLY A 40 1.22 7.25 1.17
CA GLY A 40 -0.03 6.98 1.85
C GLY A 40 -1.14 6.68 0.84
N TYR A 41 -2.38 6.84 1.30
CA TYR A 41 -3.57 6.58 0.49
C TYR A 41 -4.80 7.26 1.09
N SER A 42 -5.81 7.42 0.26
CA SER A 42 -7.21 7.66 0.62
C SER A 42 -8.07 6.45 0.24
N GLY A 43 -9.28 6.34 0.81
CA GLY A 43 -10.19 5.22 0.56
C GLY A 43 -9.97 4.03 1.51
N PRO A 44 -10.40 2.81 1.14
CA PRO A 44 -10.26 1.61 1.98
C PRO A 44 -8.82 1.33 2.42
N ALA A 45 -8.66 0.86 3.66
CA ALA A 45 -7.35 0.61 4.25
C ALA A 45 -6.58 -0.55 3.60
N TYR A 46 -7.32 -1.53 3.10
CA TYR A 46 -6.77 -2.80 2.65
C TYR A 46 -6.90 -2.94 1.14
N THR A 47 -5.89 -3.56 0.53
CA THR A 47 -5.83 -3.79 -0.91
C THR A 47 -5.93 -5.26 -1.26
N TRP A 48 -5.96 -6.15 -0.28
CA TRP A 48 -6.10 -7.59 -0.50
C TRP A 48 -7.08 -8.22 0.48
N SER A 49 -7.77 -9.28 0.05
CA SER A 49 -8.55 -10.15 0.93
C SER A 49 -8.40 -11.62 0.55
N ASN A 50 -8.40 -12.50 1.54
CA ASN A 50 -8.40 -13.95 1.32
C ASN A 50 -9.74 -14.50 0.77
N ARG A 51 -10.76 -13.65 0.59
CA ARG A 51 -12.08 -13.99 0.01
C ARG A 51 -12.83 -15.13 0.69
N ARG A 52 -12.55 -15.39 1.97
CA ARG A 52 -13.26 -16.44 2.72
C ARG A 52 -14.62 -15.95 3.21
N TYR A 53 -15.56 -15.78 2.27
CA TYR A 53 -16.91 -15.24 2.54
C TYR A 53 -17.77 -16.12 3.47
N SER A 54 -17.44 -17.41 3.61
CA SER A 54 -18.11 -18.32 4.56
C SER A 54 -17.62 -18.19 6.01
N SER A 55 -16.66 -17.30 6.28
CA SER A 55 -16.06 -17.04 7.58
C SER A 55 -15.70 -15.55 7.70
N THR A 56 -15.03 -15.13 8.77
CA THR A 56 -14.49 -13.76 8.83
C THR A 56 -13.34 -13.61 7.83
N PRO A 57 -13.48 -12.79 6.76
CA PRO A 57 -12.40 -12.59 5.80
C PRO A 57 -11.23 -11.84 6.45
N LEU A 58 -10.02 -12.20 6.01
CA LEU A 58 -8.81 -11.45 6.37
C LEU A 58 -8.53 -10.41 5.29
N TYR A 59 -7.98 -9.29 5.73
CA TYR A 59 -7.63 -8.18 4.86
C TYR A 59 -6.21 -7.72 5.13
N GLU A 60 -5.50 -7.37 4.06
CA GLU A 60 -4.13 -6.87 4.11
C GLU A 60 -3.93 -5.69 3.16
N ARG A 61 -2.99 -4.79 3.48
CA ARG A 61 -2.52 -3.74 2.57
C ARG A 61 -1.16 -4.13 2.00
N LEU A 62 -1.19 -4.75 0.83
CA LEU A 62 -0.02 -5.30 0.12
C LEU A 62 0.40 -4.43 -1.08
N ASP A 63 -0.53 -3.65 -1.62
CA ASP A 63 -0.31 -2.78 -2.76
C ASP A 63 0.01 -1.36 -2.30
N ARG A 64 1.08 -0.78 -2.85
CA ARG A 64 1.55 0.57 -2.45
C ARG A 64 2.02 1.40 -3.62
N PHE A 65 2.01 2.71 -3.41
CA PHE A 65 2.69 3.68 -4.25
C PHE A 65 3.82 4.32 -3.46
N PHE A 66 5.04 3.99 -3.83
CA PHE A 66 6.24 4.64 -3.32
C PHE A 66 6.76 5.67 -4.31
N ALA A 67 7.31 6.75 -3.79
CA ALA A 67 8.01 7.76 -4.57
C ALA A 67 9.39 8.07 -3.94
N ASN A 68 10.30 8.59 -4.74
CA ASN A 68 11.51 9.23 -4.24
C ASN A 68 11.31 10.76 -4.19
N PRO A 69 12.18 11.52 -3.49
CA PRO A 69 12.02 12.97 -3.36
C PRO A 69 11.92 13.70 -4.70
N LYS A 70 12.74 13.33 -5.68
CA LYS A 70 12.72 13.95 -7.03
C LYS A 70 11.37 13.77 -7.72
N TRP A 71 10.75 12.60 -7.59
CA TRP A 71 9.43 12.35 -8.13
C TRP A 71 8.36 13.16 -7.39
N SER A 72 8.44 13.25 -6.06
CA SER A 72 7.54 14.07 -5.25
C SER A 72 7.63 15.56 -5.61
N ASP A 73 8.81 16.06 -5.98
CA ASP A 73 8.98 17.43 -6.46
C ASP A 73 8.28 17.69 -7.81
N MET A 74 8.22 16.67 -8.68
CA MET A 74 7.54 16.75 -9.97
C MET A 74 6.01 16.69 -9.82
N PHE A 75 5.52 15.95 -8.82
CA PHE A 75 4.10 15.73 -8.55
C PHE A 75 3.75 16.06 -7.09
N PRO A 76 3.87 17.33 -6.66
CA PRO A 76 3.71 17.72 -5.25
C PRO A 76 2.30 17.51 -4.72
N ASN A 77 1.31 17.45 -5.63
CA ASN A 77 -0.11 17.24 -5.31
C ASN A 77 -0.58 15.84 -5.73
N ALA A 78 0.32 14.87 -5.87
CA ALA A 78 -0.05 13.50 -6.18
C ALA A 78 -0.93 12.93 -5.05
N ASN A 79 -2.05 12.31 -5.43
CA ASN A 79 -2.92 11.62 -4.49
C ASN A 79 -3.03 10.14 -4.89
N VAL A 80 -3.02 9.27 -3.89
CA VAL A 80 -3.13 7.82 -4.07
C VAL A 80 -4.43 7.36 -3.43
N TYR A 81 -5.19 6.54 -4.15
CA TYR A 81 -6.45 5.97 -3.67
C TYR A 81 -6.36 4.46 -3.75
N ASN A 82 -6.73 3.79 -2.66
CA ASN A 82 -7.14 2.40 -2.76
C ASN A 82 -8.59 2.40 -3.21
N LEU A 83 -8.92 1.59 -4.21
CA LEU A 83 -10.31 1.36 -4.63
C LEU A 83 -10.88 0.13 -3.91
N PRO A 84 -12.22 -0.07 -3.93
CA PRO A 84 -12.82 -1.25 -3.30
C PRO A 84 -12.39 -2.57 -3.96
N ILE A 85 -12.25 -3.62 -3.15
CA ILE A 85 -12.04 -5.00 -3.62
C ILE A 85 -13.38 -5.51 -4.17
N MET A 86 -13.47 -5.69 -5.49
CA MET A 86 -14.70 -6.09 -6.16
C MET A 86 -14.58 -7.43 -6.89
N LEU A 87 -13.63 -7.53 -7.85
CA LEU A 87 -13.55 -8.65 -8.79
C LEU A 87 -12.28 -9.50 -8.66
N SER A 88 -11.17 -8.92 -8.19
CA SER A 88 -9.94 -9.63 -7.81
C SER A 88 -9.81 -9.74 -6.28
N ASP A 89 -8.95 -10.65 -5.78
CA ASP A 89 -8.57 -10.69 -4.38
C ASP A 89 -7.76 -9.44 -3.99
N HIS A 90 -7.15 -8.80 -4.99
CA HIS A 90 -6.60 -7.45 -4.89
C HIS A 90 -7.59 -6.34 -5.31
N ALA A 91 -7.44 -5.18 -4.69
CA ALA A 91 -8.06 -3.92 -5.06
C ALA A 91 -7.11 -3.10 -5.93
N PRO A 92 -7.61 -2.42 -6.97
CA PRO A 92 -6.80 -1.47 -7.72
C PRO A 92 -6.32 -0.32 -6.81
N VAL A 93 -5.07 0.09 -7.01
CA VAL A 93 -4.54 1.36 -6.52
C VAL A 93 -4.59 2.37 -7.66
N LEU A 94 -5.03 3.59 -7.39
CA LEU A 94 -5.12 4.68 -8.36
C LEU A 94 -4.23 5.83 -7.91
N ALA A 95 -3.30 6.27 -8.77
CA ALA A 95 -2.51 7.47 -8.55
C ALA A 95 -3.02 8.61 -9.45
N MET A 96 -3.49 9.68 -8.84
CA MET A 96 -3.87 10.91 -9.53
C MET A 96 -2.70 11.89 -9.48
N LEU A 97 -2.16 12.20 -10.65
CA LEU A 97 -0.94 13.00 -10.79
C LEU A 97 -1.28 14.38 -11.35
N HIS A 98 -0.78 15.41 -10.69
CA HIS A 98 -0.80 16.77 -11.19
C HIS A 98 0.65 17.22 -11.38
N SER A 99 1.09 17.28 -12.63
CA SER A 99 2.45 17.72 -12.95
C SER A 99 2.62 19.19 -12.57
N LYS A 100 3.75 19.50 -11.93
CA LYS A 100 4.17 20.89 -11.72
C LYS A 100 4.55 21.59 -13.04
N TYR A 101 4.92 20.81 -14.06
CA TYR A 101 5.32 21.30 -15.37
C TYR A 101 4.16 21.14 -16.35
N LYS A 102 3.80 22.24 -17.04
CA LYS A 102 2.87 22.22 -18.18
C LYS A 102 3.59 21.72 -19.43
#